data_AF-A0AAN0K1Z3-F1
#
_entry.id   AF-A0AAN0K1Z3-F1
#
_cell.length_a   1.000
_cell.length_b   1.000
_cell.length_c   1.000
_cell.angle_alpha   90.00
_cell.angle_beta   90.00
_cell.angle_gamma   90.00
#
_symmetry.space_group_name_H-M   'P 1'
#
loop_
_entity.id
_entity.type
_entity.pdbx_description
1 polymer ?
#
loop_
_entity_poly.entity_id
_entity_poly.type
_entity_poly.pdbx_seq_one_letter_code
_entity_poly.pdbx_strand_id
1 'polypeptide(L)'
;MKSSRHSDHSDSSGGSSPTQSRGESPPKTVKFVDENTIERHQRRKQIEQDNILETIISEDELEVESKRGNNDDSSSLPTVISPTLEEAQQLSMLWTGVWSTLKQRKQALESVQDIWSGFESKKIMCEKFLERSEVILVDMYAGLKKALTVEALQKEMIELKSLCEETALYQSKIGTLNDLTTDLIQRHRSSDNVEPLQESMTTLNVKWKKVNE
;
A
#
# COMPACT_ATOMS: atom_id res chain seq x y z
N MET A 1 -6.50 -47.36 -56.04
CA MET A 1 -5.69 -48.58 -55.82
C MET A 1 -4.21 -48.24 -55.96
N LYS A 2 -3.39 -48.86 -55.10
CA LYS A 2 -1.91 -48.86 -54.98
C LYS A 2 -1.26 -47.87 -53.99
N SER A 3 -0.85 -48.49 -52.87
CA SER A 3 0.11 -48.09 -51.83
C SER A 3 1.51 -47.76 -52.34
N SER A 4 2.33 -47.08 -51.52
CA SER A 4 3.39 -47.74 -50.73
C SER A 4 4.08 -46.78 -49.75
N ARG A 5 4.59 -47.36 -48.65
CA ARG A 5 5.19 -46.75 -47.45
C ARG A 5 6.72 -46.61 -47.54
N HIS A 6 7.27 -45.98 -46.48
CA HIS A 6 8.64 -46.05 -45.90
C HIS A 6 9.48 -44.80 -46.11
N SER A 7 10.35 -44.33 -45.21
CA SER A 7 10.54 -44.41 -43.75
C SER A 7 11.77 -43.51 -43.43
N ASP A 8 11.97 -43.22 -42.15
CA ASP A 8 13.25 -42.96 -41.47
C ASP A 8 13.75 -41.52 -41.21
N HIS A 9 13.97 -41.35 -39.90
CA HIS A 9 14.66 -40.31 -39.16
C HIS A 9 16.13 -40.15 -39.56
N SER A 10 16.69 -38.96 -39.34
CA SER A 10 18.04 -38.79 -38.75
C SER A 10 18.27 -37.35 -38.30
N ASP A 11 18.70 -37.21 -37.05
CA ASP A 11 19.30 -36.03 -36.45
C ASP A 11 20.62 -35.65 -37.12
N SER A 12 20.92 -34.35 -37.20
CA SER A 12 22.31 -33.89 -37.16
C SER A 12 22.41 -32.48 -36.59
N SER A 13 23.11 -32.45 -35.46
CA SER A 13 23.69 -31.30 -34.79
C SER A 13 24.81 -30.67 -35.63
N GLY A 14 24.99 -29.35 -35.52
CA GLY A 14 26.17 -28.70 -36.07
C GLY A 14 26.18 -27.19 -35.91
N GLY A 15 27.08 -26.70 -35.05
CA GLY A 15 27.94 -25.57 -35.41
C GLY A 15 27.61 -24.19 -34.83
N SER A 16 28.52 -23.73 -33.97
CA SER A 16 28.60 -22.46 -33.25
C SER A 16 28.77 -21.18 -34.09
N SER A 17 28.40 -20.03 -33.47
CA SER A 17 28.51 -18.59 -33.81
C SER A 17 29.95 -18.06 -34.06
N PRO A 18 30.27 -16.73 -34.19
CA PRO A 18 29.46 -15.48 -34.36
C PRO A 18 30.05 -14.46 -35.39
N THR A 19 29.32 -13.36 -35.72
CA THR A 19 29.87 -11.97 -35.86
C THR A 19 28.75 -10.93 -36.08
N GLN A 20 29.09 -9.67 -35.83
CA GLN A 20 28.28 -8.60 -35.23
C GLN A 20 27.46 -7.68 -36.16
N SER A 21 26.40 -7.14 -35.54
CA SER A 21 25.90 -5.75 -35.56
C SER A 21 25.33 -5.12 -36.83
N ARG A 22 24.03 -4.81 -36.78
CA ARG A 22 23.56 -3.41 -36.84
C ARG A 22 22.19 -3.28 -36.16
N GLY A 23 22.05 -2.27 -35.31
CA GLY A 23 21.10 -2.19 -34.22
C GLY A 23 19.62 -2.09 -34.61
N GLU A 24 18.85 -3.00 -34.02
CA GLU A 24 17.50 -2.69 -33.56
C GLU A 24 17.52 -2.90 -32.03
N SER A 25 17.26 -1.83 -31.29
CA SER A 25 17.10 -1.94 -29.84
C SER A 25 15.77 -2.64 -29.57
N PRO A 26 15.74 -3.77 -28.84
CA PRO A 26 14.47 -4.34 -28.41
C PRO A 26 13.75 -3.34 -27.50
N PRO A 27 12.41 -3.35 -27.47
CA PRO A 27 11.66 -2.42 -26.64
C PRO A 27 12.14 -2.57 -25.19
N LYS A 28 12.50 -1.45 -24.55
CA LYS A 28 12.83 -1.43 -23.12
C LYS A 28 11.68 -2.07 -22.38
N THR A 29 11.87 -3.30 -21.91
CA THR A 29 11.01 -3.91 -20.91
C THR A 29 11.10 -2.99 -19.70
N VAL A 30 10.05 -2.20 -19.47
CA VAL A 30 9.84 -1.56 -18.18
C VAL A 30 9.83 -2.71 -17.19
N LYS A 31 10.85 -2.81 -16.36
CA LYS A 31 10.84 -3.74 -15.23
C LYS A 31 9.66 -3.27 -14.38
N PHE A 32 8.53 -3.97 -14.48
CA PHE A 32 7.49 -3.87 -13.48
C PHE A 32 8.21 -4.06 -12.15
N VAL A 33 8.17 -3.02 -11.32
CA VAL A 33 8.55 -3.16 -9.93
C VAL A 33 7.52 -4.14 -9.37
N ASP A 34 7.92 -5.41 -9.34
CA ASP A 34 7.13 -6.51 -8.80
C ASP A 34 6.58 -6.03 -7.45
N GLU A 35 5.27 -6.21 -7.22
CA GLU A 35 4.53 -5.70 -6.05
C GLU A 35 5.22 -6.12 -4.73
N ASN A 36 5.90 -7.26 -4.78
CA ASN A 36 6.81 -7.82 -3.79
C ASN A 36 7.99 -6.88 -3.41
N THR A 37 8.41 -5.99 -4.29
CA THR A 37 9.53 -5.04 -4.11
C THR A 37 9.09 -3.79 -3.36
N ILE A 38 7.88 -3.29 -3.65
CA ILE A 38 7.28 -2.15 -2.92
C ILE A 38 6.95 -2.58 -1.50
N GLU A 39 6.35 -3.76 -1.34
CA GLU A 39 6.02 -4.33 -0.03
C GLU A 39 7.29 -4.63 0.79
N ARG A 40 8.36 -5.16 0.16
CA ARG A 40 9.66 -5.34 0.82
C ARG A 40 10.34 -4.02 1.18
N HIS A 41 10.13 -2.95 0.43
CA HIS A 41 10.73 -1.65 0.74
C HIS A 41 9.99 -0.98 1.90
N GLN A 42 8.65 -1.10 1.96
CA GLN A 42 7.85 -0.66 3.10
C GLN A 42 8.17 -1.47 4.36
N ARG A 43 8.28 -2.81 4.27
CA ARG A 43 8.73 -3.63 5.41
C ARG A 43 10.15 -3.27 5.87
N ARG A 44 11.08 -2.95 4.96
CA ARG A 44 12.43 -2.50 5.35
C ARG A 44 12.43 -1.17 6.10
N LYS A 45 11.62 -0.20 5.67
CA LYS A 45 11.43 1.07 6.39
C LYS A 45 10.77 0.87 7.75
N GLN A 46 9.83 -0.08 7.86
CA GLN A 46 9.21 -0.45 9.13
C GLN A 46 10.22 -1.08 10.09
N ILE A 47 11.01 -2.06 9.64
CA ILE A 47 12.06 -2.70 10.44
C ILE A 47 13.11 -1.67 10.90
N GLU A 48 13.47 -0.71 10.05
CA GLU A 48 14.41 0.35 10.42
C GLU A 48 13.83 1.29 11.50
N GLN A 49 12.54 1.63 11.42
CA GLN A 49 11.85 2.41 12.46
C GLN A 49 11.69 1.63 13.76
N ASP A 50 11.35 0.34 13.68
CA ASP A 50 11.20 -0.54 14.84
C ASP A 50 12.56 -0.77 15.52
N ASN A 51 13.64 -0.95 14.76
CA ASN A 51 15.01 -1.06 15.29
C ASN A 51 15.47 0.24 15.96
N ILE A 52 15.13 1.41 15.42
CA ILE A 52 15.39 2.69 16.08
C ILE A 52 14.64 2.77 17.41
N LEU A 53 13.36 2.34 17.44
CA LEU A 53 12.56 2.29 18.66
C LEU A 53 13.14 1.30 19.69
N GLU A 54 13.56 0.12 19.25
CA GLU A 54 14.12 -0.93 20.10
C GLU A 54 15.50 -0.51 20.66
N THR A 55 16.31 0.21 19.88
CA THR A 55 17.57 0.80 20.35
C THR A 55 17.31 1.85 21.43
N ILE A 56 16.31 2.71 21.24
CA ILE A 56 15.90 3.71 22.24
C ILE A 56 15.35 3.04 23.52
N ILE A 57 14.64 1.92 23.39
CA ILE A 57 14.12 1.15 24.54
C ILE A 57 15.24 0.37 25.25
N SER A 58 16.23 -0.13 24.51
CA SER A 58 17.35 -0.91 25.06
C SER A 58 18.37 -0.04 25.80
N GLU A 59 18.52 1.24 25.42
CA GLU A 59 19.31 2.21 26.18
C GLU A 59 18.66 2.56 27.54
N ASP A 60 17.33 2.37 27.68
CA ASP A 60 16.57 2.67 28.90
C ASP A 60 16.63 1.54 29.97
N GLU A 61 16.90 0.28 29.62
CA GLU A 61 17.03 -0.81 30.61
C GLU A 61 18.41 -0.85 31.31
N LEU A 62 19.41 -0.11 30.84
CA LEU A 62 20.77 -0.15 31.40
C LEU A 62 21.21 1.10 32.18
N GLU A 63 20.50 2.24 32.10
CA GLU A 63 20.91 3.47 32.82
C GLU A 63 20.11 3.82 34.08
N VAL A 64 18.96 3.21 34.35
CA VAL A 64 18.16 3.54 35.55
C VAL A 64 18.60 2.79 36.81
N GLU A 65 19.36 1.70 36.71
CA GLU A 65 19.76 0.86 37.87
C GLU A 65 21.19 1.11 38.41
N SER A 66 21.98 2.03 37.85
CA SER A 66 23.42 2.14 38.17
C SER A 66 23.86 3.39 38.95
N LYS A 67 23.07 3.93 39.88
CA LYS A 67 23.57 4.91 40.89
C LYS A 67 22.91 4.80 42.27
N ARG A 68 22.73 3.59 42.78
CA ARG A 68 22.40 3.36 44.20
C ARG A 68 23.26 2.27 44.83
N GLY A 69 24.58 2.41 44.72
CA GLY A 69 25.51 1.51 45.39
C GLY A 69 26.96 1.98 45.35
N ASN A 70 27.52 2.15 46.55
CA ASN A 70 28.93 2.21 46.90
C ASN A 70 29.66 3.56 46.75
N ASN A 71 29.71 4.24 47.90
CA ASN A 71 30.86 5.03 48.32
C ASN A 71 32.12 4.13 48.43
N ASP A 72 33.27 4.80 48.38
CA ASP A 72 34.65 4.32 48.61
C ASP A 72 35.43 3.97 47.34
N ASP A 73 35.94 4.99 46.65
CA ASP A 73 37.38 5.25 46.66
C ASP A 73 37.74 6.59 46.00
N SER A 74 38.63 7.33 46.65
CA SER A 74 39.09 8.65 46.23
C SER A 74 40.20 8.54 45.18
N SER A 75 39.95 9.00 43.96
CA SER A 75 41.02 9.61 43.15
C SER A 75 40.43 10.64 42.18
N SER A 76 41.12 11.78 42.11
CA SER A 76 40.79 13.02 41.41
C SER A 76 40.04 12.86 40.08
N LEU A 77 38.73 13.08 40.12
CA LEU A 77 37.90 13.32 38.94
C LEU A 77 37.73 14.83 38.74
N PRO A 78 37.60 15.32 37.50
CA PRO A 78 37.20 16.71 37.26
C PRO A 78 35.91 16.96 38.05
N THR A 79 35.80 18.11 38.69
CA THR A 79 34.61 18.50 39.46
C THR A 79 33.38 18.31 38.57
N VAL A 80 32.70 17.18 38.74
CA VAL A 80 31.39 16.94 38.15
C VAL A 80 30.51 17.94 38.88
N ILE A 81 30.20 19.04 38.20
CA ILE A 81 29.24 20.02 38.70
C ILE A 81 27.92 19.26 38.74
N SER A 82 27.57 18.75 39.91
CA SER A 82 26.26 18.15 40.14
C SER A 82 25.22 19.22 39.82
N PRO A 83 24.22 18.93 38.98
CA PRO A 83 23.16 19.90 38.70
C PRO A 83 22.55 20.36 40.01
N THR A 84 22.30 21.65 40.13
CA THR A 84 21.51 22.20 41.22
C THR A 84 20.15 21.49 41.27
N LEU A 85 19.53 21.43 42.45
CA LEU A 85 18.20 20.83 42.60
C LEU A 85 17.18 21.45 41.61
N GLU A 86 17.34 22.74 41.31
CA GLU A 86 16.54 23.48 40.35
C GLU A 86 16.77 23.02 38.90
N GLU A 87 18.03 22.83 38.49
CA GLU A 87 18.38 22.27 37.16
C GLU A 87 17.85 20.83 37.00
N ALA A 88 17.92 20.01 38.05
CA ALA A 88 17.38 18.64 38.02
C ALA A 88 15.85 18.62 37.88
N GLN A 89 15.15 19.54 38.55
CA GLN A 89 13.69 19.70 38.40
C GLN A 89 13.31 20.18 36.99
N GLN A 90 14.07 21.14 36.43
CA GLN A 90 13.86 21.62 35.06
C GLN A 90 14.08 20.51 34.03
N LEU A 91 15.16 19.71 34.18
CA LEU A 91 15.42 18.57 33.32
C LEU A 91 14.29 17.53 33.40
N SER A 92 13.77 17.24 34.59
CA SER A 92 12.62 16.35 34.77
C SER A 92 11.35 16.88 34.09
N MET A 93 11.07 18.18 34.20
CA MET A 93 9.93 18.82 33.51
C MET A 93 10.09 18.79 31.98
N LEU A 94 11.29 19.04 31.46
CA LEU A 94 11.55 18.95 30.03
C LEU A 94 11.39 17.51 29.53
N TRP A 95 11.91 16.54 30.26
CA TRP A 95 11.79 15.13 29.91
C TRP A 95 10.34 14.65 29.88
N THR A 96 9.54 15.01 30.88
CA THR A 96 8.10 14.70 30.89
C THR A 96 7.34 15.37 29.74
N GLY A 97 7.74 16.60 29.36
CA GLY A 97 7.21 17.30 28.18
C GLY A 97 7.54 16.59 26.86
N VAL A 98 8.79 16.15 26.69
CA VAL A 98 9.23 15.35 25.53
C VAL A 98 8.45 14.05 25.44
N TRP A 99 8.34 13.31 26.55
CA TRP A 99 7.62 12.05 26.60
C TRP A 99 6.13 12.20 26.24
N SER A 100 5.48 13.22 26.80
CA SER A 100 4.09 13.55 26.47
C SER A 100 3.92 13.83 24.97
N THR A 101 4.84 14.59 24.38
CA THR A 101 4.84 14.92 22.94
C THR A 101 5.04 13.67 22.08
N LEU A 102 5.98 12.80 22.44
CA LEU A 102 6.22 11.52 21.75
C LEU A 102 4.99 10.62 21.80
N LYS A 103 4.34 10.51 22.97
CA LYS A 103 3.12 9.73 23.15
C LYS A 103 1.98 10.25 22.26
N GLN A 104 1.78 11.56 22.22
CA GLN A 104 0.76 12.18 21.35
C GLN A 104 1.07 11.93 19.87
N ARG A 105 2.34 12.06 19.46
CA ARG A 105 2.74 11.79 18.07
C ARG A 105 2.53 10.34 17.68
N LYS A 106 2.85 9.39 18.56
CA LYS A 106 2.58 7.96 18.35
C LYS A 106 1.09 7.71 18.10
N GLN A 107 0.22 8.22 18.96
CA GLN A 107 -1.23 8.07 18.83
C GLN A 107 -1.76 8.70 17.53
N ALA A 108 -1.23 9.85 17.12
CA ALA A 108 -1.61 10.48 15.86
C ALA A 108 -1.20 9.64 14.64
N LEU A 109 -0.01 9.04 14.65
CA LEU A 109 0.47 8.17 13.59
C LEU A 109 -0.34 6.87 13.51
N GLU A 110 -0.64 6.24 14.64
CA GLU A 110 -1.52 5.05 14.72
C GLU A 110 -2.90 5.36 14.14
N SER A 111 -3.51 6.48 14.53
CA SER A 111 -4.82 6.87 14.01
C SER A 111 -4.82 7.14 12.50
N VAL A 112 -3.75 7.74 11.97
CA VAL A 112 -3.59 7.92 10.52
C VAL A 112 -3.46 6.58 9.80
N GLN A 113 -2.67 5.66 10.37
CA GLN A 113 -2.45 4.33 9.79
C GLN A 113 -3.76 3.55 9.71
N ASP A 114 -4.60 3.61 10.74
CA ASP A 114 -5.91 2.97 10.75
C ASP A 114 -6.81 3.50 9.62
N ILE A 115 -6.88 4.84 9.47
CA ILE A 115 -7.67 5.46 8.39
C ILE A 115 -7.12 5.07 7.02
N TRP A 116 -5.80 5.10 6.85
CA TRP A 116 -5.15 4.74 5.58
C TRP A 116 -5.44 3.29 5.19
N SER A 117 -5.34 2.36 6.13
CA SER A 117 -5.65 0.95 5.90
C SER A 117 -7.13 0.73 5.52
N GLY A 118 -8.04 1.45 6.18
CA GLY A 118 -9.47 1.43 5.88
C GLY A 118 -9.80 2.00 4.51
N PHE A 119 -9.14 3.10 4.13
CA PHE A 119 -9.23 3.70 2.80
C PHE A 119 -8.76 2.71 1.73
N GLU A 120 -7.55 2.16 1.85
CA GLU A 120 -6.95 1.30 0.81
C GLU A 120 -7.78 0.03 0.59
N SER A 121 -8.21 -0.62 1.68
CA SER A 121 -9.05 -1.82 1.61
C SER A 121 -10.38 -1.55 0.88
N LYS A 122 -11.04 -0.43 1.19
CA LYS A 122 -12.30 -0.05 0.52
C LYS A 122 -12.07 0.36 -0.93
N LYS A 123 -10.96 1.05 -1.23
CA LYS A 123 -10.60 1.46 -2.59
C LYS A 123 -10.43 0.25 -3.48
N ILE A 124 -9.60 -0.72 -3.06
CA ILE A 124 -9.39 -1.98 -3.79
C ILE A 124 -10.72 -2.70 -4.04
N MET A 125 -11.60 -2.74 -3.04
CA MET A 125 -12.92 -3.37 -3.17
C MET A 125 -13.77 -2.68 -4.24
N CYS A 126 -13.79 -1.34 -4.26
CA CYS A 126 -14.55 -0.57 -5.24
C CYS A 126 -13.94 -0.66 -6.65
N GLU A 127 -12.61 -0.65 -6.77
CA GLU A 127 -11.92 -0.82 -8.06
C GLU A 127 -12.23 -2.18 -8.68
N LYS A 128 -12.14 -3.27 -7.91
CA LYS A 128 -12.51 -4.62 -8.37
C LYS A 128 -13.97 -4.71 -8.79
N PHE A 129 -14.86 -4.07 -8.04
CA PHE A 129 -16.26 -3.99 -8.42
C PHE A 129 -16.44 -3.29 -9.77
N LEU A 130 -15.80 -2.14 -9.95
CA LEU A 130 -15.88 -1.35 -11.18
C LEU A 130 -15.34 -2.12 -12.39
N GLU A 131 -14.17 -2.75 -12.25
CA GLU A 131 -13.58 -3.59 -13.31
C GLU A 131 -14.52 -4.71 -13.74
N ARG A 132 -15.11 -5.43 -12.77
CA ARG A 132 -16.08 -6.49 -13.07
C ARG A 132 -17.36 -5.94 -13.70
N SER A 133 -17.87 -4.81 -13.20
CA SER A 133 -19.10 -4.20 -13.71
C SER A 133 -18.95 -3.75 -15.17
N GLU A 134 -17.78 -3.24 -15.54
CA GLU A 134 -17.48 -2.84 -16.92
C GLU A 134 -17.52 -4.05 -17.87
N VAL A 135 -16.93 -5.18 -17.46
CA VAL A 135 -16.97 -6.43 -18.24
C VAL A 135 -18.42 -6.93 -18.39
N ILE A 136 -19.18 -6.97 -17.30
CA ILE A 136 -20.59 -7.40 -17.31
C ILE A 136 -21.39 -6.53 -18.28
N LEU A 137 -21.28 -5.20 -18.19
CA LEU A 137 -22.04 -4.28 -19.04
C LEU A 137 -21.69 -4.46 -20.53
N VAL A 138 -20.41 -4.68 -20.86
CA VAL A 138 -19.97 -4.94 -22.24
C VAL A 138 -20.53 -6.26 -22.77
N ASP A 139 -20.43 -7.33 -21.97
CA ASP A 139 -20.92 -8.66 -22.34
C ASP A 139 -22.45 -8.66 -22.51
N MET A 140 -23.16 -8.01 -21.59
CA MET A 140 -24.61 -7.83 -21.65
C MET A 140 -25.03 -7.06 -22.90
N TYR A 141 -24.35 -5.96 -23.23
CA TYR A 141 -24.64 -5.20 -24.44
C TYR A 141 -24.42 -6.05 -25.71
N ALA A 142 -23.38 -6.88 -25.73
CA ALA A 142 -23.15 -7.83 -26.82
C ALA A 142 -24.21 -8.94 -26.88
N GLY A 143 -24.66 -9.42 -25.72
CA GLY A 143 -25.74 -10.39 -25.56
C GLY A 143 -27.08 -9.85 -26.08
N LEU A 144 -27.45 -8.64 -25.68
CA LEU A 144 -28.65 -7.93 -26.13
C LEU A 144 -28.68 -7.74 -27.65
N LYS A 145 -27.55 -7.40 -28.28
CA LYS A 145 -27.46 -7.29 -29.75
C LYS A 145 -27.75 -8.60 -30.49
N LYS A 146 -27.52 -9.74 -29.85
CA LYS A 146 -27.68 -11.08 -30.42
C LYS A 146 -28.96 -11.77 -29.94
N ALA A 147 -29.70 -11.16 -29.01
CA ALA A 147 -30.89 -11.75 -28.43
C ALA A 147 -32.04 -11.77 -29.45
N LEU A 148 -32.40 -12.97 -29.90
CA LEU A 148 -33.51 -13.20 -30.84
C LEU A 148 -34.75 -13.80 -30.17
N THR A 149 -34.67 -14.14 -28.88
CA THR A 149 -35.75 -14.76 -28.11
C THR A 149 -36.06 -14.00 -26.83
N VAL A 150 -37.27 -14.19 -26.31
CA VAL A 150 -37.71 -13.60 -25.05
C VAL A 150 -36.88 -14.14 -23.88
N GLU A 151 -36.51 -15.42 -23.91
CA GLU A 151 -35.69 -16.06 -22.87
C GLU A 151 -34.28 -15.46 -22.83
N ALA A 152 -33.69 -15.16 -23.99
CA ALA A 152 -32.39 -14.48 -24.06
C ALA A 152 -32.46 -13.07 -23.47
N LEU A 153 -33.52 -12.30 -23.80
CA LEU A 153 -33.73 -10.97 -23.20
C LEU A 153 -33.98 -11.03 -21.68
N GLN A 154 -34.72 -12.03 -21.21
CA GLN A 154 -34.98 -12.24 -19.78
C GLN A 154 -33.69 -12.57 -19.01
N LYS A 155 -32.80 -13.38 -19.60
CA LYS A 155 -31.49 -13.69 -19.01
C LYS A 155 -30.69 -12.41 -18.79
N GLU A 156 -30.54 -11.58 -19.82
CA GLU A 156 -29.79 -10.32 -19.72
C GLU A 156 -30.46 -9.35 -18.73
N MET A 157 -31.79 -9.29 -18.68
CA MET A 157 -32.52 -8.44 -17.71
C MET A 157 -32.30 -8.87 -16.25
N ILE A 158 -32.20 -10.18 -15.98
CA ILE A 158 -31.88 -10.69 -14.63
C ILE A 158 -30.47 -10.28 -14.21
N GLU A 159 -29.50 -10.39 -15.13
CA GLU A 159 -28.12 -10.01 -14.89
C GLU A 159 -27.98 -8.50 -14.60
N LEU A 160 -28.71 -7.65 -15.35
CA LEU A 160 -28.74 -6.21 -15.11
C LEU A 160 -29.28 -5.90 -13.72
N LYS A 161 -30.35 -6.58 -13.33
CA LYS A 161 -31.02 -6.36 -12.05
C LYS A 161 -30.10 -6.73 -10.88
N SER A 162 -29.39 -7.84 -11.00
CA SER A 162 -28.36 -8.24 -10.04
C SER A 162 -27.25 -7.19 -9.93
N LEU A 163 -26.78 -6.64 -11.06
CA LEU A 163 -25.76 -5.59 -11.06
C LEU A 163 -26.27 -4.28 -10.41
N CYS A 164 -27.52 -3.90 -10.66
CA CYS A 164 -28.15 -2.72 -10.02
C CYS A 164 -28.24 -2.87 -8.49
N GLU A 165 -28.63 -4.04 -7.99
CA GLU A 165 -28.69 -4.33 -6.56
C GLU A 165 -27.30 -4.24 -5.91
N GLU A 166 -26.29 -4.77 -6.58
CA GLU A 166 -24.91 -4.71 -6.10
C GLU A 166 -24.37 -3.27 -6.13
N THR A 167 -24.68 -2.51 -7.18
CA THR A 167 -24.33 -1.08 -7.31
C THR A 167 -24.88 -0.26 -6.12
N ALA A 168 -26.13 -0.53 -5.70
CA ALA A 168 -26.70 0.13 -4.53
C ALA A 168 -25.89 -0.12 -3.24
N LEU A 169 -25.30 -1.30 -3.07
CA LEU A 169 -24.43 -1.61 -1.92
C LEU A 169 -23.09 -0.85 -1.97
N TYR A 170 -22.56 -0.63 -3.18
CA TYR A 170 -21.29 0.07 -3.35
C TYR A 170 -21.40 1.60 -3.28
N GLN A 171 -22.59 2.17 -3.50
CA GLN A 171 -22.84 3.60 -3.33
C GLN A 171 -22.45 4.11 -1.92
N SER A 172 -22.82 3.36 -0.88
CA SER A 172 -22.45 3.69 0.52
C SER A 172 -20.93 3.58 0.76
N LYS A 173 -20.27 2.62 0.12
CA LYS A 173 -18.82 2.42 0.24
C LYS A 173 -18.03 3.54 -0.43
N ILE A 174 -18.48 4.02 -1.60
CA ILE A 174 -17.92 5.20 -2.27
C ILE A 174 -18.12 6.45 -1.40
N GLY A 175 -19.28 6.61 -0.76
CA GLY A 175 -19.50 7.67 0.23
C GLY A 175 -18.47 7.61 1.37
N THR A 176 -18.31 6.44 1.99
CA THR A 176 -17.33 6.23 3.06
C THR A 176 -15.89 6.53 2.60
N LEU A 177 -15.54 6.17 1.35
CA LEU A 177 -14.22 6.46 0.79
C LEU A 177 -13.97 7.97 0.62
N ASN A 178 -14.99 8.73 0.20
CA ASN A 178 -14.89 10.18 0.10
C ASN A 178 -14.70 10.82 1.49
N ASP A 179 -15.39 10.31 2.52
CA ASP A 179 -15.23 10.76 3.90
C ASP A 179 -13.81 10.47 4.42
N LEU A 180 -13.32 9.24 4.25
CA LEU A 180 -11.96 8.85 4.65
C LEU A 180 -10.89 9.67 3.90
N THR A 181 -11.11 9.94 2.61
CA THR A 181 -10.23 10.80 1.81
C THR A 181 -10.17 12.21 2.39
N THR A 182 -11.33 12.76 2.75
CA THR A 182 -11.42 14.08 3.37
C THR A 182 -10.67 14.10 4.70
N ASP A 183 -10.83 13.08 5.54
CA ASP A 183 -10.12 12.95 6.81
C ASP A 183 -8.60 12.88 6.63
N LEU A 184 -8.13 12.08 5.68
CA LEU A 184 -6.70 11.96 5.36
C LEU A 184 -6.13 13.29 4.88
N ILE A 185 -6.81 13.98 3.97
CA ILE A 185 -6.39 15.29 3.47
C ILE A 185 -6.36 16.32 4.61
N GLN A 186 -7.35 16.32 5.50
CA GLN A 186 -7.38 17.26 6.63
C GLN A 186 -6.26 17.02 7.63
N ARG A 187 -5.87 15.77 7.88
CA ARG A 187 -4.77 15.42 8.79
C ARG A 187 -3.39 15.63 8.17
N HIS A 188 -3.30 15.58 6.84
CA HIS A 188 -2.06 15.69 6.08
C HIS A 188 -2.00 16.91 5.17
N ARG A 189 -2.63 18.03 5.52
CA ARG A 189 -2.73 19.24 4.65
C ARG A 189 -1.40 19.75 4.05
N SER A 190 -0.28 19.43 4.68
CA SER A 190 1.07 19.84 4.24
C SER A 190 1.90 18.69 3.64
N SER A 191 1.27 17.54 3.35
CA SER A 191 1.93 16.33 2.84
C SER A 191 1.90 16.29 1.32
N ASP A 192 3.00 15.83 0.74
CA ASP A 192 3.11 15.56 -0.71
C ASP A 192 2.11 14.50 -1.20
N ASN A 193 1.48 13.75 -0.28
CA ASN A 193 0.51 12.70 -0.61
C ASN A 193 -0.92 13.21 -0.83
N VAL A 194 -1.21 14.49 -0.58
CA VAL A 194 -2.58 15.04 -0.72
C VAL A 194 -3.05 15.03 -2.17
N GLU A 195 -2.21 15.52 -3.09
CA GLU A 195 -2.57 15.64 -4.50
C GLU A 195 -2.76 14.26 -5.17
N PRO A 196 -1.84 13.28 -5.02
CA PRO A 196 -2.04 11.92 -5.54
C PRO A 196 -3.29 11.23 -4.96
N LEU A 197 -3.59 11.44 -3.67
CA LEU A 197 -4.77 10.88 -3.03
C LEU A 197 -6.06 11.47 -3.64
N GLN A 198 -6.08 12.79 -3.84
CA GLN A 198 -7.22 13.49 -4.44
C GLN A 198 -7.42 13.09 -5.91
N GLU A 199 -6.35 12.93 -6.69
CA GLU A 199 -6.40 12.44 -8.06
C GLU A 199 -6.93 11.00 -8.13
N SER A 200 -6.42 10.13 -7.25
CA SER A 200 -6.88 8.73 -7.15
C SER A 200 -8.38 8.66 -6.86
N MET A 201 -8.87 9.47 -5.90
CA MET A 201 -10.30 9.47 -5.55
C MET A 201 -11.16 10.09 -6.65
N THR A 202 -10.66 11.14 -7.31
CA THR A 202 -11.34 11.75 -8.46
C THR A 202 -11.51 10.74 -9.60
N THR A 203 -10.45 9.99 -9.91
CA THR A 203 -10.49 8.93 -10.93
C THR A 203 -11.51 7.85 -10.58
N LEU A 204 -11.54 7.40 -9.32
CA LEU A 204 -12.50 6.42 -8.86
C LEU A 204 -13.94 6.93 -8.98
N ASN A 205 -14.21 8.16 -8.54
CA ASN A 205 -15.53 8.79 -8.63
C ASN A 205 -16.00 8.96 -10.09
N VAL A 206 -15.09 9.29 -11.01
CA VAL A 206 -15.42 9.37 -12.44
C VAL A 206 -15.80 8.01 -13.00
N LYS A 207 -15.05 6.94 -12.67
CA LYS A 207 -15.40 5.58 -13.07
C LYS A 207 -16.73 5.13 -12.48
N TRP A 208 -16.94 5.40 -11.19
CA TRP A 208 -18.21 5.12 -10.50
C TRP A 208 -19.40 5.77 -11.20
N LYS A 209 -19.27 7.06 -11.53
CA LYS A 209 -20.32 7.80 -12.22
C LYS A 209 -20.67 7.17 -13.57
N LYS A 210 -19.67 6.72 -14.34
CA LYS A 210 -19.89 6.06 -15.65
C LYS A 210 -20.63 4.73 -15.56
N VAL A 211 -20.43 3.96 -14.49
CA VAL A 211 -21.10 2.67 -14.28
C VAL A 211 -22.53 2.88 -13.79
N ASN A 212 -22.77 3.97 -13.05
CA ASN A 212 -24.04 4.27 -12.42
C ASN A 212 -25.02 5.09 -13.32
N GLU A 213 -24.55 5.64 -14.44
CA GLU A 213 -25.34 6.41 -15.42
C GLU A 213 -25.62 5.60 -16.70
#